data_AF-A0A1H6IIC8-F1
#
_entry.id   AF-A0A1H6IIC8-F1
#
_cell.length_a   1.000
_cell.length_b   1.000
_cell.length_c   1.000
_cell.angle_alpha   90.00
_cell.angle_beta   90.00
_cell.angle_gamma   90.00
#
_symmetry.space_group_name_H-M   'P 1'
#
loop_
_entity.id
_entity.type
_entity.pdbx_description
1 polymer ?
#
loop_
_entity_poly.entity_id
_entity_poly.type
_entity_poly.pdbx_seq_one_letter_code
_entity_poly.pdbx_strand_id
1 'polypeptide(L)'
;MISIEPCDKPQNLLVTPLHLGPGSQVRTVRGFAWRPEALAAYSTATADDGTDGRLMVVIEDEGRGDHWERHRADEVIVCLTGQVSVLRSPNGSDDNADEVLLGPGDAVVNPAGTWHAVDMHGRARVLTITPGPGSEHRPRA
;
A
#
# COMPACT_ATOMS: atom_id res chain seq x y z
N MET A 1 8.94 11.94 -14.57
CA MET A 1 10.08 11.14 -14.10
C MET A 1 10.00 11.08 -12.59
N ILE A 2 10.13 9.89 -11.99
CA ILE A 2 10.15 9.73 -10.54
C ILE A 2 11.49 10.23 -10.00
N SER A 3 11.48 10.96 -8.88
CA SER A 3 12.69 11.22 -8.08
C SER A 3 12.44 10.89 -6.62
N ILE A 4 13.49 10.38 -5.95
CA ILE A 4 13.50 10.06 -4.52
C ILE A 4 14.47 11.02 -3.85
N GLU A 5 13.94 11.95 -3.07
CA GLU A 5 14.69 13.11 -2.57
C GLU A 5 14.46 13.35 -1.07
N PRO A 6 15.34 14.07 -0.36
CA PRO A 6 15.14 14.37 1.06
C PRO A 6 13.78 15.04 1.35
N CYS A 7 13.14 14.65 2.45
CA CYS A 7 11.85 15.22 2.87
C CYS A 7 12.06 16.42 3.81
N ASP A 8 12.13 17.63 3.26
CA ASP A 8 12.36 18.88 4.00
C ASP A 8 11.09 19.73 4.22
N LYS A 9 9.99 19.37 3.56
CA LYS A 9 8.71 20.09 3.54
C LYS A 9 7.54 19.17 3.83
N PRO A 10 6.38 19.72 4.29
CA PRO A 10 5.15 18.95 4.40
C PRO A 10 4.80 18.28 3.07
N GLN A 11 4.38 17.01 3.13
CA GLN A 11 3.89 16.27 1.98
C GLN A 11 2.40 16.00 2.11
N ASN A 12 1.66 16.17 1.02
CA ASN A 12 0.31 15.66 0.93
C ASN A 12 0.38 14.21 0.46
N LEU A 13 0.17 13.25 1.38
CA LEU A 13 0.28 11.81 1.08
C LEU A 13 -0.78 11.28 0.12
N LEU A 14 -1.83 12.05 -0.19
CA LEU A 14 -2.78 11.73 -1.27
C LEU A 14 -2.17 11.92 -2.66
N VAL A 15 -1.08 12.69 -2.77
CA VAL A 15 -0.48 13.10 -4.04
C VAL A 15 0.99 12.70 -4.12
N THR A 16 1.71 12.76 -3.01
CA THR A 16 3.15 12.56 -2.95
C THR A 16 3.48 11.58 -1.82
N PRO A 17 3.75 10.30 -2.16
CA PRO A 17 4.16 9.32 -1.18
C PRO A 17 5.49 9.66 -0.52
N LEU A 18 5.73 9.01 0.62
CA LEU A 18 7.03 8.90 1.24
C LEU A 18 7.59 7.50 1.01
N HIS A 19 8.90 7.42 0.85
CA HIS A 19 9.64 6.18 0.88
C HIS A 19 10.39 6.09 2.21
N LEU A 20 10.11 5.05 2.99
CA LEU A 20 10.84 4.70 4.20
C LEU A 20 11.92 3.68 3.81
N GLY A 21 13.18 4.10 3.88
CA GLY A 21 14.33 3.29 3.51
C GLY A 21 15.15 2.83 4.71
N PRO A 22 16.16 1.97 4.48
CA PRO A 22 17.07 1.48 5.51
C PRO A 22 17.82 2.62 6.21
N GLY A 23 18.29 2.34 7.43
CA GLY A 23 19.00 3.34 8.24
C GLY A 23 18.11 4.49 8.72
N SER A 24 16.81 4.24 8.88
CA SER A 24 15.82 5.23 9.33
C SER A 24 15.71 6.46 8.41
N GLN A 25 15.92 6.27 7.10
CA GLN A 25 15.81 7.35 6.13
C GLN A 25 14.38 7.49 5.60
N VAL A 26 13.90 8.73 5.51
CA VAL A 26 12.61 9.06 4.91
C VAL A 26 12.83 10.02 3.74
N ARG A 27 12.35 9.65 2.56
CA ARG A 27 12.54 10.38 1.31
C ARG A 27 11.20 10.61 0.63
N THR A 28 11.03 11.73 -0.05
CA THR A 28 9.83 12.05 -0.81
C THR A 28 9.89 11.42 -2.20
N VAL A 29 8.77 10.84 -2.67
CA VAL A 29 8.62 10.26 -4.01
C VAL A 29 7.91 11.27 -4.92
N ARG A 30 8.67 12.08 -5.68
CA ARG A 30 8.08 13.07 -6.60
C ARG A 30 7.65 12.47 -7.91
N GLY A 31 6.64 13.09 -8.53
CA GLY A 31 6.13 12.68 -9.83
C GLY A 31 5.40 11.33 -9.81
N PHE A 32 5.05 10.85 -8.61
CA PHE A 32 4.31 9.59 -8.43
C PHE A 32 2.94 9.66 -9.08
N ALA A 33 2.54 8.54 -9.68
CA ALA A 33 1.21 8.31 -10.22
C ALA A 33 0.91 6.81 -10.17
N TRP A 34 -0.36 6.45 -10.05
CA TRP A 34 -0.83 5.06 -10.14
C TRP A 34 -0.86 4.57 -11.60
N ARG A 35 0.29 4.67 -12.28
CA ARG A 35 0.49 4.20 -13.65
C ARG A 35 1.64 3.21 -13.69
N PRO A 36 1.58 2.17 -14.55
CA PRO A 36 2.61 1.14 -14.61
C PRO A 36 4.03 1.69 -14.74
N GLU A 37 4.25 2.72 -15.55
CA GLU A 37 5.57 3.33 -15.74
C GLU A 37 6.12 4.01 -14.49
N ALA A 38 5.25 4.66 -13.71
CA ALA A 38 5.64 5.35 -12.48
C ALA A 38 5.91 4.34 -11.35
N LEU A 39 5.09 3.30 -11.24
CA LEU A 39 5.30 2.19 -10.30
C LEU A 39 6.62 1.47 -10.59
N ALA A 40 6.89 1.13 -11.86
CA ALA A 40 8.15 0.49 -12.25
C ALA A 40 9.38 1.36 -11.98
N ALA A 41 9.29 2.67 -12.26
CA ALA A 41 10.35 3.62 -11.96
C ALA A 41 10.61 3.75 -10.46
N TYR A 42 9.56 3.79 -9.64
CA TYR A 42 9.68 3.75 -8.18
C TYR A 42 10.36 2.46 -7.71
N SER A 43 9.87 1.29 -8.14
CA SER A 43 10.46 0.00 -7.75
C SER A 43 11.93 -0.12 -8.13
N THR A 44 12.33 0.43 -9.28
CA THR A 44 13.74 0.44 -9.72
C THR A 44 14.57 1.38 -8.86
N ALA A 45 14.06 2.58 -8.55
CA ALA A 45 14.77 3.57 -7.75
C ALA A 45 15.01 3.14 -6.29
N THR A 46 14.21 2.18 -5.78
CA THR A 46 14.30 1.69 -4.40
C THR A 46 14.64 0.19 -4.32
N ALA A 47 15.15 -0.40 -5.41
CA ALA A 47 15.38 -1.84 -5.48
C ALA A 47 16.42 -2.32 -4.44
N ASP A 48 17.48 -1.53 -4.25
CA ASP A 48 18.59 -1.84 -3.33
C ASP A 48 18.17 -1.82 -1.86
N ASP A 49 17.04 -1.17 -1.54
CA ASP A 49 16.48 -1.13 -0.18
C ASP A 49 15.79 -2.46 0.21
N GLY A 50 15.63 -3.39 -0.74
CA GLY A 50 15.18 -4.75 -0.50
C GLY A 50 13.85 -4.85 0.27
N THR A 51 13.76 -5.81 1.19
CA THR A 51 12.57 -6.02 2.03
C THR A 51 12.42 -5.00 3.16
N ASP A 52 13.32 -4.03 3.28
CA ASP A 52 13.28 -2.97 4.30
C ASP A 52 12.66 -1.68 3.75
N GLY A 53 12.69 -1.47 2.43
CA GLY A 53 12.03 -0.35 1.76
C GLY A 53 10.49 -0.42 1.87
N ARG A 54 9.85 0.70 2.21
CA ARG A 54 8.38 0.84 2.25
C ARG A 54 7.92 2.05 1.46
N LEU A 55 6.85 1.90 0.68
CA LEU A 55 6.06 3.00 0.18
C LEU A 55 5.00 3.35 1.22
N MET A 56 4.96 4.60 1.66
CA MET A 56 3.94 5.14 2.56
C MET A 56 3.08 6.14 1.79
N VAL A 57 1.80 5.84 1.62
CA VAL A 57 0.87 6.63 0.79
C VAL A 57 -0.54 6.60 1.36
N VAL A 58 -1.30 7.67 1.15
CA VAL A 58 -2.74 7.66 1.44
C VAL A 58 -3.50 7.42 0.13
N ILE A 59 -4.38 6.42 0.15
CA ILE A 59 -5.27 6.08 -0.95
C ILE A 59 -6.69 6.51 -0.55
N GLU A 60 -7.37 7.23 -1.45
CA GLU A 60 -8.80 7.52 -1.34
C GLU A 60 -9.51 6.79 -2.48
N ASP A 61 -10.49 5.96 -2.14
CA ASP A 61 -11.29 5.24 -3.12
C ASP A 61 -12.70 4.96 -2.56
N GLU A 62 -13.52 4.23 -3.31
CA GLU A 62 -14.82 3.74 -2.90
C GLU A 62 -15.16 2.40 -3.55
N GLY A 63 -15.88 1.56 -2.81
CA GLY A 63 -16.39 0.29 -3.31
C GLY A 63 -15.39 -0.86 -3.21
N ARG A 64 -15.66 -1.91 -4.01
CA ARG A 64 -14.94 -3.18 -3.95
C ARG A 64 -13.60 -3.09 -4.68
N GLY A 65 -12.52 -3.53 -4.04
CA GLY A 65 -11.21 -3.66 -4.68
C GLY A 65 -11.25 -4.69 -5.82
N ASP A 66 -10.57 -4.38 -6.93
CA ASP A 66 -10.59 -5.17 -8.17
C ASP A 66 -9.50 -6.26 -8.25
N HIS A 67 -8.63 -6.33 -7.25
CA HIS A 67 -7.54 -7.30 -7.20
C HIS A 67 -7.22 -7.77 -5.78
N TRP A 68 -6.59 -8.94 -5.73
CA TRP A 68 -5.85 -9.45 -4.59
C TRP A 68 -4.38 -9.10 -4.77
N GLU A 69 -3.71 -8.73 -3.68
CA GLU A 69 -2.27 -8.49 -3.66
C GLU A 69 -1.58 -9.22 -2.50
N ARG A 70 -0.26 -9.38 -2.62
CA ARG A 70 0.59 -10.02 -1.61
C ARG A 70 2.00 -9.49 -1.69
N HIS A 71 2.64 -9.31 -0.54
CA HIS A 71 4.01 -8.81 -0.43
C HIS A 71 4.95 -9.79 0.29
N ARG A 72 6.26 -9.59 0.09
CA ARG A 72 7.33 -10.40 0.68
C ARG A 72 7.67 -10.03 2.14
N ALA A 73 7.12 -8.93 2.63
CA ALA A 73 7.25 -8.49 4.01
C ALA A 73 5.88 -8.03 4.52
N ASP A 74 5.79 -7.68 5.79
CA ASP A 74 4.55 -7.21 6.39
C ASP A 74 4.14 -5.85 5.81
N GLU A 75 2.85 -5.71 5.52
CA GLU A 75 2.22 -4.44 5.18
C GLU A 75 1.32 -3.97 6.32
N VAL A 76 1.26 -2.66 6.53
CA VAL A 76 0.28 -2.02 7.42
C VAL A 76 -0.76 -1.26 6.60
N ILE A 77 -2.03 -1.46 6.93
CA ILE A 77 -3.15 -0.64 6.44
C ILE A 77 -3.81 0.02 7.64
N VAL A 78 -4.00 1.35 7.57
CA VAL A 78 -4.68 2.14 8.59
C VAL A 78 -5.87 2.85 7.96
N CYS A 79 -7.07 2.68 8.52
CA CYS A 79 -8.23 3.45 8.08
C CYS A 79 -8.15 4.87 8.67
N LEU A 80 -8.14 5.89 7.81
CA LEU A 80 -8.08 7.29 8.21
C LEU A 80 -9.47 7.93 8.27
N THR A 81 -10.35 7.55 7.33
CA THR A 81 -11.73 8.05 7.25
C THR A 81 -12.63 7.00 6.63
N GLY A 82 -13.92 6.99 6.98
CA GLY A 82 -14.89 6.03 6.45
C GLY A 82 -14.82 4.69 7.17
N GLN A 83 -15.15 3.62 6.44
CA GLN A 83 -15.08 2.24 6.93
C GLN A 83 -14.53 1.36 5.82
N VAL A 84 -13.64 0.43 6.19
CA VAL A 84 -12.87 -0.38 5.23
C VAL A 84 -12.83 -1.82 5.72
N SER A 85 -12.99 -2.78 4.81
CA SER A 85 -12.75 -4.19 5.06
C SER A 85 -11.44 -4.61 4.41
N VAL A 86 -10.56 -5.22 5.20
CA VAL A 86 -9.37 -5.90 4.68
C VAL A 86 -9.67 -7.39 4.70
N LEU A 87 -9.79 -7.96 3.50
CA LEU A 87 -10.00 -9.38 3.28
C LEU A 87 -8.66 -10.07 3.18
N ARG A 88 -8.54 -11.28 3.71
CA ARG A 88 -7.33 -12.10 3.64
C ARG A 88 -7.67 -13.50 3.21
N SER A 89 -6.85 -14.06 2.34
CA SER A 89 -7.11 -15.38 1.77
C SER A 89 -5.81 -16.17 1.65
N PRO A 90 -5.82 -17.49 1.90
CA PRO A 90 -4.66 -18.34 1.61
C PRO A 90 -4.32 -18.42 0.11
N ASN A 91 -5.31 -18.26 -0.77
CA ASN A 91 -5.14 -18.46 -2.22
C ASN A 91 -5.56 -17.24 -3.08
N GLY A 92 -5.98 -16.13 -2.45
CA GLY A 92 -6.45 -14.93 -3.14
C GLY A 92 -7.83 -15.16 -3.78
N SER A 93 -8.76 -15.73 -3.01
CA SER A 93 -10.16 -15.97 -3.39
C SER A 93 -11.10 -15.49 -2.29
N ASP A 94 -12.27 -15.00 -2.68
CA ASP A 94 -13.32 -14.56 -1.75
C ASP A 94 -13.95 -15.73 -0.98
N ASP A 95 -13.97 -16.94 -1.56
CA ASP A 95 -14.65 -18.13 -0.99
C ASP A 95 -14.13 -18.55 0.39
N ASN A 96 -12.88 -18.19 0.70
CA ASN A 96 -12.21 -18.58 1.94
C ASN A 96 -11.59 -17.37 2.65
N ALA A 97 -12.07 -16.17 2.33
CA ALA A 97 -11.51 -14.96 2.89
C ALA A 97 -11.99 -14.75 4.33
N ASP A 98 -11.06 -14.45 5.24
CA ASP A 98 -11.39 -13.82 6.51
C ASP A 98 -11.41 -12.30 6.35
N GLU A 99 -12.30 -11.64 7.09
CA GLU A 99 -12.53 -10.20 6.99
C GLU A 99 -12.16 -9.49 8.30
N VAL A 100 -11.41 -8.41 8.17
CA VAL A 100 -11.14 -7.46 9.26
C VAL A 100 -11.77 -6.12 8.91
N LEU A 101 -12.77 -5.71 9.68
CA LEU A 101 -13.43 -4.41 9.53
C LEU A 101 -12.67 -3.33 10.32
N LEU A 102 -12.36 -2.21 9.65
CA LEU A 102 -11.60 -1.09 10.19
C LEU A 102 -12.44 0.20 10.15
N GLY A 103 -12.50 0.90 11.28
CA GLY A 103 -12.95 2.29 11.37
C GLY A 103 -11.77 3.28 11.48
N PRO A 104 -12.03 4.60 11.52
CA PRO A 104 -10.97 5.60 11.59
C PRO A 104 -10.08 5.42 12.82
N GLY A 105 -8.77 5.31 12.59
CA GLY A 105 -7.75 5.05 13.62
C GLY A 105 -7.41 3.57 13.81
N ASP A 106 -8.22 2.65 13.29
CA ASP A 106 -7.90 1.22 13.32
C ASP A 106 -6.85 0.89 12.28
N ALA A 107 -5.96 -0.04 12.64
CA ALA A 107 -4.91 -0.54 11.78
C ALA A 107 -4.90 -2.07 11.78
N VAL A 108 -4.48 -2.63 10.65
CA VAL A 108 -4.22 -4.06 10.53
C VAL A 108 -2.88 -4.30 9.85
N VAL A 109 -2.19 -5.37 10.26
CA VAL A 109 -0.94 -5.81 9.63
C VAL A 109 -1.24 -7.04 8.79
N ASN A 110 -1.03 -6.97 7.47
CA ASN A 110 -1.05 -8.11 6.57
C ASN A 110 0.33 -8.79 6.65
N PRO A 111 0.44 -10.01 7.23
CA PRO A 111 1.73 -10.67 7.35
C PRO A 111 2.32 -10.99 5.98
N ALA A 112 3.65 -11.01 5.89
CA ALA A 112 4.38 -11.43 4.70
C ALA A 112 3.80 -12.71 4.10
N GLY A 113 3.54 -12.70 2.79
CA GLY A 113 2.99 -13.85 2.09
C GLY A 113 1.47 -14.04 2.20
N THR A 114 0.74 -13.10 2.81
CA THR A 114 -0.73 -13.14 2.90
C THR A 114 -1.36 -12.46 1.69
N TRP A 115 -2.20 -13.17 0.93
CA TRP A 115 -3.06 -12.51 -0.05
C TRP A 115 -4.10 -11.70 0.67
N HIS A 116 -4.29 -10.45 0.27
CA HIS A 116 -5.31 -9.59 0.81
C HIS A 116 -5.94 -8.71 -0.28
N ALA A 117 -7.13 -8.21 0.00
CA ALA A 117 -7.86 -7.26 -0.82
C ALA A 117 -8.52 -6.23 0.11
N VAL A 118 -8.80 -5.03 -0.41
CA VAL A 118 -9.35 -3.93 0.37
C VAL A 118 -10.66 -3.47 -0.24
N ASP A 119 -11.74 -3.50 0.55
CA ASP A 119 -13.06 -3.01 0.18
C ASP A 119 -13.40 -1.77 1.00
N MET A 120 -13.81 -0.69 0.32
CA MET A 120 -14.20 0.56 0.96
C MET A 120 -15.73 0.71 0.98
N HIS A 121 -16.29 0.91 2.18
CA HIS A 121 -17.73 1.06 2.39
C HIS A 121 -18.14 2.51 2.16
N GLY A 122 -18.26 2.87 0.88
CA GLY A 122 -18.36 4.26 0.43
C GLY A 122 -16.99 4.92 0.31
N ARG A 123 -16.96 6.25 0.17
CA ARG A 123 -15.70 7.00 0.07
C ARG A 123 -14.92 6.92 1.38
N ALA A 124 -13.75 6.29 1.34
CA ALA A 124 -12.89 6.11 2.49
C ALA A 124 -11.44 6.47 2.16
N ARG A 125 -10.59 6.60 3.19
CA ARG A 125 -9.16 6.84 3.04
C ARG A 125 -8.40 5.84 3.88
N VAL A 126 -7.38 5.24 3.28
CA VAL A 126 -6.43 4.37 3.99
C VAL A 126 -5.02 4.92 3.85
N LEU A 127 -4.24 4.85 4.91
CA LEU A 127 -2.79 4.95 4.84
C LEU A 127 -2.24 3.53 4.69
N THR A 128 -1.44 3.28 3.65
CA THR A 128 -0.71 2.03 3.49
C THR A 128 0.78 2.25 3.76
N ILE A 129 1.43 1.24 4.34
CA ILE A 129 2.88 1.14 4.48
C ILE A 129 3.30 -0.17 3.82
N THR A 130 3.46 -0.11 2.50
CA THR A 130 3.58 -1.28 1.62
C THR A 130 5.06 -1.60 1.35
N PRO A 131 5.52 -2.84 1.55
CA PRO A 131 6.85 -3.28 1.14
C PRO A 131 7.12 -3.03 -0.34
N GLY A 132 8.35 -2.63 -0.67
CA GLY A 132 8.73 -2.29 -2.04
C GLY A 132 8.68 -3.48 -3.01
N PRO A 133 9.80 -4.19 -3.23
CA PRO A 133 9.93 -5.12 -4.35
C PRO A 133 9.15 -6.43 -4.17
N GLY A 134 8.65 -6.95 -5.28
CA GLY A 134 8.12 -8.32 -5.38
C GLY A 134 6.66 -8.48 -4.98
N SER A 135 5.86 -7.41 -5.05
CA SER A 135 4.40 -7.50 -4.95
C SER A 135 3.83 -8.38 -6.07
N GLU A 136 2.95 -9.30 -5.70
CA GLU A 136 2.19 -10.13 -6.63
C GLU A 136 0.74 -9.65 -6.64
N HIS A 137 0.09 -9.69 -7.80
CA HIS A 137 -1.32 -9.28 -7.96
C HIS A 137 -2.11 -10.35 -8.71
N ARG A 138 -3.40 -10.47 -8.41
CA ARG A 138 -4.36 -11.31 -9.12
C ARG A 138 -5.68 -10.57 -9.28
N PRO A 139 -6.38 -10.69 -10.42
CA PRO A 139 -7.74 -10.17 -10.54
C PRO A 139 -8.64 -10.79 -9.49
N ARG A 140 -9.54 -9.98 -8.93
CA ARG A 140 -10.56 -10.44 -8.00
C ARG A 140 -11.87 -10.63 -8.75
N ALA A 141 -12.30 -11.89 -8.83
CA ALA A 141 -13.51 -12.31 -9.54
C ALA A 141 -14.79 -11.77 -8.89
#